data_AF-A0A098EZD4-F1
#
_entry.id   AF-A0A098EZD4-F1
#
_cell.length_a   1.000
_cell.length_b   1.000
_cell.length_c   1.000
_cell.angle_alpha   90.00
_cell.angle_beta   90.00
_cell.angle_gamma   90.00
#
_symmetry.space_group_name_H-M   'P 1'
#
loop_
_entity.id
_entity.type
_entity.pdbx_description
1 polymer ?
#
loop_
_entity_poly.entity_id
_entity_poly.type
_entity_poly.pdbx_seq_one_letter_code
_entity_poly.pdbx_strand_id
1 'polypeptide(L)'
;MERLKNDFLKELDRRLGTFAEKESILRDYEEHLDEMLVDSFSLGEEEAREALYARLGTPKEIADMWKEELTVTPSNMKWLFILLNILLFAAGSALTAAHNVFEWEWLSFVWRYLTSIPFIIAFVYIFFWALLGYEIGRSFGSNGRGLVRKTFLAALIPNLTLMVLTLTGIIPYEWFYPLLTKTFIAVCIILTALLYPICLFAYQWGKKSSV
;
A
#
# COMPACT_ATOMS: atom_id res chain seq x y z
N MET A 1 -18.06 -34.17 -15.30
CA MET A 1 -17.27 -32.93 -15.37
C MET A 1 -17.81 -31.81 -14.48
N GLU A 2 -19.08 -31.43 -14.57
CA GLU A 2 -19.66 -30.41 -13.66
C GLU A 2 -19.56 -30.80 -12.17
N ARG A 3 -19.70 -32.09 -11.86
CA ARG A 3 -19.57 -32.59 -10.48
C ARG A 3 -18.16 -32.37 -9.93
N LEU A 4 -17.14 -32.74 -10.70
CA LEU A 4 -15.72 -32.50 -10.38
C LEU A 4 -15.43 -31.02 -10.12
N LYS A 5 -15.92 -30.12 -10.98
CA LYS A 5 -15.80 -28.66 -10.83
C LYS A 5 -16.41 -28.19 -9.50
N ASN A 6 -17.65 -28.59 -9.25
CA ASN A 6 -18.39 -28.18 -8.06
C ASN A 6 -17.75 -28.70 -6.77
N ASP A 7 -17.24 -29.93 -6.78
CA ASP A 7 -16.55 -30.52 -5.62
C ASP A 7 -15.21 -29.81 -5.35
N PHE A 8 -14.47 -29.45 -6.40
CA PHE A 8 -13.24 -28.65 -6.29
C PHE A 8 -13.51 -27.27 -5.66
N LEU A 9 -14.46 -26.52 -6.22
CA LEU A 9 -14.80 -25.18 -5.77
C LEU A 9 -15.36 -25.18 -4.35
N LYS A 10 -16.19 -26.17 -3.98
CA LYS A 10 -16.67 -26.32 -2.60
C LYS A 10 -15.54 -26.56 -1.61
N GLU A 11 -14.59 -27.42 -1.97
CA GLU A 11 -13.47 -27.71 -1.08
C GLU A 11 -12.53 -26.50 -0.95
N LEU A 12 -12.32 -25.78 -2.04
CA LEU A 12 -11.55 -24.53 -2.03
C LEU A 12 -12.25 -23.45 -1.17
N ASP A 13 -13.57 -23.24 -1.34
CA ASP A 13 -14.37 -22.31 -0.55
C ASP A 13 -14.27 -22.63 0.95
N ARG A 14 -14.44 -23.90 1.31
CA ARG A 14 -14.32 -24.36 2.70
C ARG A 14 -12.95 -24.07 3.29
N ARG A 15 -11.88 -24.23 2.51
CA ARG A 15 -10.50 -24.02 2.99
C ARG A 15 -10.07 -22.56 3.03
N LEU A 16 -10.62 -21.72 2.16
CA LEU A 16 -10.45 -20.27 2.17
C LEU A 16 -11.23 -19.62 3.35
N GLY A 17 -12.33 -20.21 3.81
CA GLY A 17 -13.01 -19.72 5.03
C GLY A 17 -13.69 -18.35 4.84
N THR A 18 -13.28 -17.34 5.61
CA THR A 18 -13.90 -16.00 5.67
C THR A 18 -12.99 -14.87 5.14
N PHE A 19 -12.12 -15.16 4.17
CA PHE A 19 -11.35 -14.11 3.50
C PHE A 19 -12.25 -13.14 2.71
N ALA A 20 -11.91 -11.85 2.75
CA ALA A 20 -12.67 -10.81 2.06
C ALA A 20 -12.59 -10.95 0.53
N GLU A 21 -11.47 -11.49 0.04
CA GLU A 21 -11.17 -11.71 -1.37
C GLU A 21 -11.66 -13.07 -1.89
N LYS A 22 -12.28 -13.89 -1.02
CA LYS A 22 -12.69 -15.27 -1.33
C LYS A 22 -13.51 -15.39 -2.60
N GLU A 23 -14.52 -14.53 -2.79
CA GLU A 23 -15.39 -14.59 -3.96
C GLU A 23 -14.63 -14.28 -5.27
N SER A 24 -13.61 -13.42 -5.21
CA SER A 24 -12.76 -13.12 -6.36
C SER A 24 -11.92 -14.34 -6.72
N ILE A 25 -11.27 -14.94 -5.72
CA ILE A 25 -10.42 -16.13 -5.91
C ILE A 25 -11.25 -17.28 -6.48
N LEU A 26 -12.45 -17.53 -5.92
CA LEU A 26 -13.32 -18.60 -6.42
C LEU A 26 -13.74 -18.39 -7.88
N ARG A 27 -14.00 -17.14 -8.28
CA ARG A 27 -14.38 -16.82 -9.66
C ARG A 27 -13.21 -17.00 -10.64
N ASP A 28 -12.01 -16.59 -10.25
CA ASP A 28 -10.81 -16.78 -11.07
C ASP A 28 -10.57 -18.28 -11.32
N TYR A 29 -10.68 -19.11 -10.29
CA TYR A 29 -10.58 -20.56 -10.45
C TYR A 29 -11.76 -21.16 -11.20
N GLU A 30 -12.96 -20.61 -11.07
CA GLU A 30 -14.12 -21.05 -11.85
C GLU A 30 -13.88 -20.94 -13.36
N GLU A 31 -13.36 -19.79 -13.81
CA GLU A 31 -13.02 -19.53 -15.22
C GLU A 31 -11.91 -20.47 -15.72
N HIS A 32 -10.84 -20.65 -14.94
CA HIS A 32 -9.75 -21.57 -15.31
C HIS A 32 -10.20 -23.04 -15.35
N LEU A 33 -11.08 -23.45 -14.42
CA LEU A 33 -11.62 -24.81 -14.41
C LEU A 33 -12.50 -25.06 -15.63
N ASP A 34 -13.31 -24.08 -16.05
CA ASP A 34 -14.14 -24.22 -17.25
C ASP A 34 -13.29 -24.42 -18.51
N GLU A 35 -12.22 -23.64 -18.67
CA GLU A 35 -11.29 -23.82 -19.79
C GLU A 35 -10.62 -25.20 -19.77
N MET A 36 -10.14 -25.64 -18.61
CA MET A 36 -9.44 -26.93 -18.48
C MET A 36 -10.36 -28.15 -18.64
N LEU A 37 -11.63 -28.05 -18.23
CA LEU A 37 -12.58 -29.15 -18.35
C LEU A 37 -13.11 -29.31 -19.77
N VAL A 38 -13.08 -28.26 -20.59
CA VAL A 38 -13.34 -28.33 -22.03
C VAL A 38 -12.24 -29.15 -22.72
N ASP A 39 -10.97 -28.93 -22.37
CA ASP A 39 -9.84 -29.69 -22.93
C ASP A 39 -9.82 -31.15 -22.47
N SER A 40 -10.41 -31.44 -21.31
CA SER A 40 -10.39 -32.76 -20.68
C SER A 40 -11.65 -33.58 -20.95
N PHE A 41 -12.57 -33.11 -21.80
CA PHE A 41 -13.89 -33.71 -22.00
C PHE A 41 -13.86 -35.15 -22.55
N SER A 42 -12.74 -35.54 -23.17
CA SER A 42 -12.50 -36.90 -23.69
C SER A 42 -11.92 -37.88 -22.66
N LEU A 43 -11.54 -37.41 -21.47
CA LEU A 43 -10.94 -38.22 -20.40
C LEU A 43 -12.01 -38.72 -19.40
N GLY A 44 -11.71 -39.82 -18.72
CA GLY A 44 -12.51 -40.26 -17.57
C GLY A 44 -12.44 -39.25 -16.42
N GLU A 45 -13.47 -39.21 -15.55
CA GLU A 45 -13.56 -38.23 -14.45
C GLU A 45 -12.36 -38.30 -13.49
N GLU A 46 -11.80 -39.48 -13.27
CA GLU A 46 -10.61 -39.69 -12.42
C GLU A 46 -9.33 -39.18 -13.09
N GLU A 47 -9.14 -39.43 -14.39
CA GLU A 47 -8.00 -38.95 -15.17
C GLU A 47 -8.03 -37.42 -15.32
N ALA A 48 -9.22 -36.87 -15.54
CA ALA A 48 -9.44 -35.43 -15.54
C ALA A 48 -9.08 -34.80 -14.19
N ARG A 49 -9.41 -35.46 -13.07
CA ARG A 49 -9.05 -34.98 -11.73
C ARG A 49 -7.55 -34.98 -11.50
N GLU A 50 -6.86 -36.05 -11.89
CA GLU A 50 -5.40 -36.11 -11.75
C GLU A 50 -4.70 -35.06 -12.62
N ALA A 51 -5.14 -34.88 -13.87
CA ALA A 51 -4.62 -33.84 -14.75
C ALA A 51 -4.87 -32.42 -14.17
N LEU A 52 -6.03 -32.22 -13.56
CA LEU A 52 -6.40 -30.98 -12.89
C LEU A 52 -5.47 -30.66 -11.71
N TYR A 53 -5.28 -31.63 -10.82
CA TYR A 53 -4.42 -31.47 -9.64
C TYR A 53 -2.94 -31.35 -10.02
N ALA A 54 -2.49 -32.03 -11.06
CA ALA A 54 -1.12 -31.90 -11.53
C ALA A 54 -0.81 -30.49 -12.06
N ARG A 55 -1.81 -29.80 -12.62
CA ARG A 55 -1.63 -28.49 -13.28
C ARG A 55 -1.96 -27.30 -12.37
N LEU A 56 -3.04 -27.38 -11.59
CA LEU A 56 -3.47 -26.30 -10.69
C LEU A 56 -3.03 -26.51 -9.24
N GLY A 57 -2.67 -27.74 -8.87
CA GLY A 57 -2.53 -28.15 -7.47
C GLY A 57 -3.86 -28.58 -6.85
N THR A 58 -3.78 -29.13 -5.64
CA THR A 58 -4.97 -29.52 -4.88
C THR A 58 -5.64 -28.29 -4.27
N PRO A 59 -6.97 -28.33 -3.98
CA PRO A 59 -7.67 -27.24 -3.29
C PRO A 59 -7.01 -26.86 -1.95
N LYS A 60 -6.32 -27.80 -1.31
CA LYS A 60 -5.54 -27.55 -0.09
C LYS A 60 -4.32 -26.69 -0.37
N GLU A 61 -3.48 -27.08 -1.33
CA GLU A 61 -2.27 -26.35 -1.69
C GLU A 61 -2.59 -24.93 -2.16
N ILE A 62 -3.65 -24.79 -2.96
CA ILE A 62 -4.13 -23.48 -3.40
C ILE A 62 -4.56 -22.64 -2.20
N ALA A 63 -5.37 -23.20 -1.29
CA ALA A 63 -5.82 -22.46 -0.11
C ALA A 63 -4.67 -22.08 0.83
N ASP A 64 -3.65 -22.95 0.97
CA ASP A 64 -2.48 -22.70 1.81
C ASP A 64 -1.57 -21.62 1.17
N MET A 65 -1.38 -21.65 -0.16
CA MET A 65 -0.69 -20.60 -0.91
C MET A 65 -1.39 -19.24 -0.77
N TRP A 66 -2.71 -19.20 -0.95
CA TRP A 66 -3.49 -17.96 -0.74
C TRP A 66 -3.47 -17.51 0.71
N LYS A 67 -3.45 -18.42 1.69
CA LYS A 67 -3.29 -18.05 3.10
C LYS A 67 -1.95 -17.39 3.36
N GLU A 68 -0.87 -17.92 2.80
CA GLU A 68 0.47 -17.36 2.92
C GLU A 68 0.56 -15.99 2.22
N GLU A 69 0.06 -15.90 0.99
CA GLU A 69 0.05 -14.65 0.23
C GLU A 69 -0.82 -13.56 0.89
N LEU A 70 -1.99 -13.93 1.42
CA LEU A 70 -2.90 -13.01 2.08
C LEU A 70 -2.49 -12.67 3.53
N THR A 71 -1.73 -13.52 4.22
CA THR A 71 -1.17 -13.15 5.54
C THR A 71 -0.06 -12.11 5.41
N VAL A 72 0.65 -12.09 4.29
CA VAL A 72 1.71 -11.11 4.04
C VAL A 72 1.15 -9.78 3.52
N THR A 73 0.04 -9.79 2.77
CA THR A 73 -0.13 -8.72 1.76
C THR A 73 -1.07 -7.53 2.09
N PRO A 74 -2.22 -7.59 2.79
CA PRO A 74 -3.05 -6.37 2.99
C PRO A 74 -2.81 -5.57 4.28
N SER A 75 -2.62 -6.25 5.42
CA SER A 75 -2.65 -5.62 6.74
C SER A 75 -1.31 -4.98 7.13
N ASN A 76 -0.22 -5.70 6.87
CA ASN A 76 1.11 -5.30 7.34
C ASN A 76 1.64 -4.09 6.57
N MET A 77 1.45 -4.03 5.25
CA MET A 77 1.85 -2.88 4.42
C MET A 77 1.08 -1.60 4.78
N LYS A 78 -0.23 -1.72 5.04
CA LYS A 78 -1.05 -0.59 5.51
C LYS A 78 -0.56 -0.07 6.87
N TRP A 79 -0.24 -0.96 7.80
CA TRP A 79 0.27 -0.59 9.12
C TRP A 79 1.69 -0.04 9.07
N LEU A 80 2.58 -0.62 8.27
CA LEU A 80 3.94 -0.12 8.05
C LEU A 80 3.90 1.33 7.57
N PHE A 81 3.00 1.64 6.65
CA PHE A 81 2.86 2.97 6.11
C PHE A 81 2.29 3.99 7.12
N ILE A 82 1.24 3.61 7.85
CA ILE A 82 0.68 4.43 8.93
C ILE A 82 1.74 4.68 10.00
N LEU A 83 2.47 3.63 10.39
CA LEU A 83 3.56 3.69 11.36
C LEU A 83 4.68 4.61 10.88
N LEU A 84 5.10 4.53 9.62
CA LEU A 84 6.17 5.38 9.09
C LEU A 84 5.77 6.86 9.07
N ASN A 85 4.53 7.19 8.66
CA ASN A 85 4.06 8.58 8.71
C ASN A 85 3.94 9.09 10.15
N ILE A 86 3.44 8.26 11.07
CA ILE A 86 3.37 8.62 12.49
C ILE A 86 4.78 8.82 13.05
N LEU A 87 5.73 7.95 12.72
CA LEU A 87 7.10 8.02 13.22
C LEU A 87 7.83 9.24 12.65
N LEU A 88 7.69 9.53 11.36
CA LEU A 88 8.24 10.75 10.75
C LEU A 88 7.63 12.01 11.35
N PHE A 89 6.30 12.01 11.57
CA PHE A 89 5.60 13.15 12.18
C PHE A 89 6.00 13.35 13.65
N ALA A 90 6.04 12.27 14.42
CA ALA A 90 6.43 12.30 15.83
C ALA A 90 7.90 12.68 15.98
N ALA A 91 8.80 12.13 15.16
CA ALA A 91 10.22 12.47 15.17
C ALA A 91 10.44 13.94 14.79
N GLY A 92 9.76 14.44 13.75
CA GLY A 92 9.84 15.85 13.35
C GLY A 92 9.31 16.80 14.43
N SER A 93 8.18 16.43 15.06
CA SER A 93 7.59 17.21 16.15
C SER A 93 8.47 17.21 17.39
N ALA A 94 8.99 16.05 17.80
CA ALA A 94 9.89 15.92 18.93
C ALA A 94 11.22 16.65 18.70
N LEU A 95 11.77 16.58 17.49
CA LEU A 95 12.99 17.31 17.13
C LEU A 95 12.77 18.83 17.18
N THR A 96 11.64 19.30 16.67
CA THR A 96 11.27 20.73 16.72
C THR A 96 11.10 21.21 18.15
N ALA A 97 10.36 20.45 18.97
CA ALA A 97 10.16 20.78 20.39
C ALA A 97 11.48 20.75 21.15
N ALA A 98 12.31 19.72 20.93
CA ALA A 98 13.59 19.59 21.60
C ALA A 98 14.55 20.72 21.23
N HIS A 99 14.56 21.18 19.98
CA HIS A 99 15.41 22.30 19.54
C HIS A 99 15.00 23.64 20.17
N ASN A 100 13.70 23.86 20.36
CA ASN A 100 13.19 25.10 20.95
C ASN A 100 13.25 25.10 22.50
N VAL A 101 13.23 23.94 23.15
CA VAL A 101 13.24 23.82 24.61
C VAL A 101 14.64 23.57 25.18
N PHE A 102 15.49 22.85 24.44
CA PHE A 102 16.83 22.49 24.89
C PHE A 102 17.89 23.15 24.00
N GLU A 103 18.76 23.97 24.59
CA GLU A 103 19.90 24.62 23.91
C GLU A 103 21.08 23.64 23.67
N TRP A 104 20.81 22.41 23.23
CA TRP A 104 21.85 21.43 22.96
C TRP A 104 22.56 21.70 21.63
N GLU A 105 23.87 21.92 21.66
CA GLU A 105 24.69 22.21 20.47
C GLU A 105 24.59 21.13 19.37
N TRP A 106 24.54 19.85 19.76
CA TRP A 106 24.38 18.75 18.81
C TRP A 106 23.03 18.82 18.07
N LEU A 107 21.97 19.20 18.77
CA LEU A 107 20.63 19.31 18.21
C LEU A 107 20.55 20.49 17.23
N SER A 108 21.20 21.61 17.56
CA SER A 108 21.35 22.76 16.68
C SER A 108 22.15 22.44 15.41
N PHE A 109 23.18 21.59 15.51
CA PHE A 109 23.93 21.11 14.35
C PHE A 109 23.04 20.27 13.40
N VAL A 110 22.31 19.30 13.96
CA VAL A 110 21.36 18.47 13.18
C VAL A 110 20.26 19.32 12.56
N TRP A 111 19.68 20.25 13.34
CA TRP A 111 18.64 21.17 12.88
C TRP A 111 19.12 22.04 11.71
N ARG A 112 20.32 22.63 11.82
CA ARG A 112 20.91 23.45 10.75
C ARG A 112 21.15 22.65 9.47
N TYR A 113 21.56 21.38 9.58
CA TYR A 113 21.74 20.52 8.42
C TYR A 113 20.39 20.16 7.77
N LEU A 114 19.41 19.71 8.57
CA LEU A 114 18.07 19.38 8.07
C LEU A 114 17.40 20.58 7.38
N THR A 115 17.51 21.76 8.00
CA THR A 115 16.96 23.02 7.47
C THR A 115 17.67 23.53 6.22
N SER A 116 18.86 23.02 5.91
CA SER A 116 19.60 23.36 4.68
C SER A 116 19.17 22.58 3.43
N ILE A 117 18.47 21.45 3.61
CA ILE A 117 18.08 20.56 2.49
C ILE A 117 16.57 20.26 2.40
N PRO A 118 15.67 21.25 2.58
CA PRO A 118 14.23 21.01 2.66
C PRO A 118 13.66 20.45 1.33
N PHE A 119 14.21 20.85 0.18
CA PHE A 119 13.82 20.31 -1.12
C PHE A 119 14.22 18.85 -1.33
N ILE A 120 15.36 18.41 -0.77
CA ILE A 120 15.77 17.01 -0.85
C ILE A 120 14.82 16.14 -0.03
N ILE A 121 14.45 16.60 1.17
CA ILE A 121 13.47 15.92 2.03
C ILE A 121 12.13 15.78 1.30
N ALA A 122 11.64 16.85 0.66
CA ALA A 122 10.41 16.82 -0.12
C ALA A 122 10.49 15.84 -1.31
N PHE A 123 11.62 15.81 -2.02
CA PHE A 123 11.83 14.90 -3.14
C PHE A 123 11.83 13.42 -2.70
N VAL A 124 12.56 13.11 -1.62
CA VAL A 124 12.58 11.76 -1.01
C VAL A 124 11.19 11.35 -0.57
N TYR A 125 10.41 12.28 0.01
CA TYR A 125 9.04 12.02 0.41
C TYR A 125 8.15 11.67 -0.80
N ILE A 126 8.21 12.44 -1.88
CA ILE A 126 7.47 12.14 -3.12
C ILE A 126 7.88 10.79 -3.69
N PHE A 127 9.18 10.50 -3.72
CA PHE A 127 9.70 9.22 -4.21
C PHE A 127 9.18 8.04 -3.39
N PHE A 128 9.19 8.16 -2.06
CA PHE A 128 8.62 7.15 -1.16
C PHE A 128 7.15 6.87 -1.47
N TRP A 129 6.36 7.92 -1.67
CA TRP A 129 4.94 7.80 -2.02
C TRP A 129 4.69 7.24 -3.42
N ALA A 130 5.54 7.57 -4.40
CA ALA A 130 5.48 6.98 -5.73
C ALA A 130 5.78 5.48 -5.66
N LEU A 131 6.84 5.07 -4.96
CA LEU A 131 7.22 3.67 -4.77
C LEU A 131 6.12 2.89 -4.05
N LEU A 132 5.47 3.51 -3.08
CA LEU A 132 4.32 2.92 -2.39
C LEU A 132 3.10 2.77 -3.30
N GLY A 133 2.79 3.78 -4.11
CA GLY A 133 1.73 3.68 -5.11
C GLY A 133 2.00 2.51 -6.06
N TYR A 134 3.24 2.38 -6.53
CA TYR A 134 3.70 1.26 -7.36
C TYR A 134 3.53 -0.10 -6.68
N GLU A 135 4.01 -0.26 -5.46
CA GLU A 135 3.93 -1.54 -4.76
C GLU A 135 2.47 -1.93 -4.48
N ILE A 136 1.60 -0.98 -4.13
CA ILE A 136 0.16 -1.27 -4.01
C ILE A 136 -0.45 -1.64 -5.37
N GLY A 137 -0.01 -1.01 -6.45
CA GLY A 137 -0.44 -1.38 -7.80
C GLY A 137 -0.06 -2.80 -8.16
N ARG A 138 1.18 -3.17 -7.85
CA ARG A 138 1.75 -4.50 -8.11
C ARG A 138 1.10 -5.57 -7.25
N SER A 139 0.91 -5.34 -5.95
CA SER A 139 0.43 -6.36 -5.01
C SER A 139 -1.09 -6.53 -4.99
N PHE A 140 -1.89 -5.54 -5.46
CA PHE A 140 -3.35 -5.57 -5.29
C PHE A 140 -4.16 -5.40 -6.58
N GLY A 141 -3.51 -5.27 -7.73
CA GLY A 141 -4.20 -5.21 -9.03
C GLY A 141 -5.35 -4.19 -9.07
N SER A 142 -6.50 -4.54 -9.67
CA SER A 142 -7.69 -3.69 -9.77
C SER A 142 -8.37 -3.34 -8.43
N ASN A 143 -8.20 -4.17 -7.41
CA ASN A 143 -8.87 -4.02 -6.11
C ASN A 143 -8.14 -3.05 -5.16
N GLY A 144 -6.85 -2.75 -5.42
CA GLY A 144 -6.02 -1.86 -4.61
C GLY A 144 -6.39 -0.37 -4.64
N ARG A 145 -7.18 0.10 -5.61
CA ARG A 145 -7.47 1.54 -5.81
C ARG A 145 -8.17 2.20 -4.61
N GLY A 146 -9.06 1.45 -3.94
CA GLY A 146 -9.74 1.91 -2.72
C GLY A 146 -8.80 1.98 -1.51
N LEU A 147 -7.83 1.06 -1.44
CA LEU A 147 -6.82 1.02 -0.39
C LEU A 147 -5.84 2.17 -0.54
N VAL A 148 -5.33 2.44 -1.75
CA VAL A 148 -4.49 3.63 -2.04
C VAL A 148 -5.20 4.89 -1.58
N ARG A 149 -6.48 5.09 -1.94
CA ARG A 149 -7.23 6.29 -1.58
C ARG A 149 -7.38 6.46 -0.05
N LYS A 150 -7.83 5.43 0.68
CA LYS A 150 -8.03 5.52 2.13
C LYS A 150 -6.72 5.73 2.88
N THR A 151 -5.69 4.96 2.52
CA THR A 151 -4.36 5.02 3.13
C THR A 151 -3.68 6.36 2.83
N PHE A 152 -3.81 6.86 1.59
CA PHE A 152 -3.30 8.17 1.20
C PHE A 152 -3.95 9.29 2.01
N LEU A 153 -5.29 9.35 2.06
CA LEU A 153 -5.99 10.38 2.83
C LEU A 153 -5.63 10.33 4.33
N ALA A 154 -5.56 9.13 4.92
CA ALA A 154 -5.25 8.97 6.34
C ALA A 154 -3.86 9.53 6.72
N ALA A 155 -2.85 9.38 5.86
CA ALA A 155 -1.53 9.95 6.09
C ALA A 155 -1.39 11.41 5.66
N LEU A 156 -2.17 11.86 4.68
CA LEU A 156 -2.15 13.24 4.21
C LEU A 156 -2.75 14.21 5.24
N ILE A 157 -3.84 13.80 5.91
CA ILE A 157 -4.61 14.66 6.82
C ILE A 157 -3.74 15.24 7.95
N PRO A 158 -2.94 14.47 8.71
CA PRO A 158 -2.08 15.02 9.76
C PRO A 158 -1.07 16.04 9.24
N ASN A 159 -0.42 15.75 8.11
CA ASN A 159 0.58 16.64 7.50
C ASN A 159 -0.04 17.94 6.99
N LEU A 160 -1.19 17.87 6.32
CA LEU A 160 -1.93 19.05 5.87
C LEU A 160 -2.44 19.89 7.04
N THR A 161 -2.91 19.23 8.10
CA THR A 161 -3.37 19.91 9.31
C THR A 161 -2.22 20.70 9.95
N LEU A 162 -1.04 20.11 10.09
CA LEU A 162 0.14 20.82 10.62
C LEU A 162 0.54 22.02 9.75
N MET A 163 0.52 21.89 8.41
CA MET A 163 0.80 23.00 7.50
C MET A 163 -0.24 24.13 7.62
N VAL A 164 -1.51 23.81 7.83
CA VAL A 164 -2.57 24.81 8.04
C VAL A 164 -2.45 25.47 9.42
N LEU A 165 -2.13 24.72 10.48
CA LEU A 165 -1.93 25.25 11.83
C LEU A 165 -0.73 26.21 11.91
N THR A 166 0.34 25.93 11.17
CA THR A 166 1.51 26.82 11.06
C THR A 166 1.19 28.07 10.22
N LEU A 167 0.39 27.96 9.15
CA LEU A 167 -0.04 29.11 8.35
C LEU A 167 -1.03 30.04 9.08
N THR A 168 -1.93 29.47 9.89
CA THR A 168 -2.92 30.22 10.67
C THR A 168 -2.31 30.88 11.91
N GLY A 169 -1.02 30.66 12.18
CA GLY A 169 -0.30 31.27 13.29
C GLY A 169 -0.67 30.70 14.66
N ILE A 170 -1.46 29.62 14.71
CA ILE A 170 -1.73 28.87 15.95
C ILE A 170 -0.43 28.27 16.50
N ILE A 171 0.45 27.83 15.59
CA ILE A 171 1.81 27.41 15.92
C ILE A 171 2.78 28.50 15.45
N PRO A 172 3.65 29.03 16.33
CA PRO A 172 4.56 30.11 15.97
C PRO A 172 5.53 29.66 14.85
N TYR A 173 5.48 30.37 13.73
CA TYR A 173 6.30 30.11 12.54
C TYR A 173 7.80 30.07 12.85
N GLU A 174 8.24 30.86 13.83
CA GLU A 174 9.64 30.96 14.25
C GLU A 174 10.22 29.61 14.70
N TRP A 175 9.40 28.73 15.26
CA TRP A 175 9.84 27.40 15.72
C TRP A 175 10.29 26.49 14.58
N PHE A 176 9.84 26.79 13.36
CA PHE A 176 10.19 26.02 12.17
C PHE A 176 11.08 26.81 11.19
N TYR A 177 11.53 28.01 11.58
CA TYR A 177 12.47 28.76 10.78
C TYR A 177 13.88 28.13 10.87
N PRO A 178 14.64 27.99 9.76
CA PRO A 178 14.32 28.37 8.38
C PRO A 178 13.70 27.25 7.52
N LEU A 179 13.35 26.09 8.10
CA LEU A 179 12.80 24.93 7.38
C LEU A 179 11.50 25.25 6.62
N LEU A 180 10.54 25.88 7.29
CA LEU A 180 9.19 26.15 6.76
C LEU A 180 9.06 27.61 6.33
N THR A 181 9.83 28.04 5.33
CA THR A 181 9.60 29.37 4.74
C THR A 181 8.21 29.45 4.08
N LYS A 182 7.60 30.65 4.02
CA LYS A 182 6.32 30.84 3.31
C LYS A 182 6.35 30.28 1.88
N THR A 183 7.47 30.45 1.19
CA THR A 183 7.72 29.89 -0.14
C THR A 183 7.76 28.37 -0.12
N PHE A 184 8.46 27.77 0.85
CA PHE A 184 8.51 26.31 0.99
C PHE A 184 7.15 25.71 1.33
N ILE A 185 6.37 26.34 2.21
CA ILE A 185 5.00 25.91 2.54
C ILE A 185 4.11 25.91 1.29
N ALA A 186 4.15 26.98 0.49
CA ALA A 186 3.38 27.06 -0.76
C ALA A 186 3.78 25.94 -1.75
N VAL A 187 5.08 25.67 -1.89
CA VAL A 187 5.59 24.56 -2.71
C VAL A 187 5.13 23.22 -2.14
N CYS A 188 5.21 23.00 -0.83
CA CYS A 188 4.74 21.78 -0.17
C CYS A 188 3.25 21.55 -0.39
N ILE A 189 2.41 22.58 -0.35
CA ILE A 189 0.97 22.44 -0.64
C ILE A 189 0.75 21.96 -2.09
N ILE A 190 1.45 22.57 -3.05
CA ILE A 190 1.37 22.16 -4.46
C ILE A 190 1.85 20.70 -4.64
N LEU A 191 3.01 20.36 -4.06
CA LEU A 191 3.56 19.00 -4.10
C LEU A 191 2.62 17.99 -3.43
N THR A 192 1.98 18.37 -2.33
CA THR A 192 0.99 17.54 -1.61
C THR A 192 -0.26 17.30 -2.45
N ALA A 193 -0.70 18.30 -3.23
CA ALA A 193 -1.80 18.15 -4.19
C ALA A 193 -1.41 17.23 -5.37
N LEU A 194 -0.18 17.36 -5.88
CA LEU A 194 0.37 16.51 -6.95
C LEU A 194 0.72 15.10 -6.50
N LEU A 195 0.87 14.89 -5.19
CA LEU A 195 1.20 13.60 -4.61
C LEU A 195 0.13 12.53 -4.90
N TYR A 196 -1.15 12.92 -4.89
CA TYR A 196 -2.26 12.02 -5.21
C TYR A 196 -2.21 11.50 -6.66
N PRO A 197 -2.12 12.36 -7.71
CA PRO A 197 -1.99 11.87 -9.08
C PRO A 197 -0.69 11.09 -9.31
N ILE A 198 0.42 11.44 -8.64
CA ILE A 198 1.68 10.68 -8.72
C ILE A 198 1.49 9.26 -8.16
N CYS A 199 0.89 9.11 -6.98
CA CYS A 199 0.58 7.81 -6.41
C CYS A 199 -0.35 6.98 -7.32
N LEU A 200 -1.36 7.62 -7.94
CA LEU A 200 -2.25 6.93 -8.88
C LEU A 200 -1.53 6.47 -10.15
N PHE A 201 -0.62 7.30 -10.68
CA PHE A 201 0.17 6.94 -11.84
C PHE A 201 1.11 5.77 -11.54
N ALA A 202 1.80 5.82 -10.40
CA ALA A 202 2.66 4.74 -9.94
C ALA A 202 1.84 3.45 -9.69
N TYR A 203 0.64 3.55 -9.12
CA TYR A 203 -0.30 2.44 -8.95
C TYR A 203 -0.70 1.80 -10.29
N GLN A 204 -1.01 2.61 -11.31
CA GLN A 204 -1.31 2.08 -12.64
C GLN A 204 -0.11 1.36 -13.26
N TRP A 205 1.10 1.88 -13.02
CA TRP A 205 2.33 1.25 -13.49
C TRP A 205 2.57 -0.09 -12.79
N GLY A 206 2.49 -0.14 -11.45
CA GLY A 206 2.62 -1.38 -10.68
C GLY A 206 1.60 -2.44 -11.12
N LYS A 207 0.36 -2.03 -11.37
CA LYS A 207 -0.70 -2.92 -11.88
C LYS A 207 -0.34 -3.57 -13.21
N LYS A 208 0.31 -2.83 -14.13
CA LYS A 208 0.72 -3.37 -15.44
C LYS A 208 1.88 -4.36 -15.34
N SER A 209 2.74 -4.24 -14.34
CA SER A 209 3.87 -5.15 -14.10
C SER A 209 3.50 -6.41 -13.32
N SER A 210 2.25 -6.52 -12.86
CA SER A 210 1.71 -7.72 -12.20
C SER A 210 1.04 -8.70 -13.18
N VAL A 211 1.00 -8.36 -14.48
CA VAL A 211 0.51 -9.23 -15.56
C VAL A 211 1.70 -9.96 -16.20
#